data_AF-A0A815AGM5-F1
#
_entry.id   AF-A0A815AGM5-F1
#
_cell.length_a   1.000
_cell.length_b   1.000
_cell.length_c   1.000
_cell.angle_alpha   90.00
_cell.angle_beta   90.00
_cell.angle_gamma   90.00
#
_symmetry.space_group_name_H-M   'P 1'
#
loop_
_entity.id
_entity.type
_entity.pdbx_description
1 polymer ?
#
loop_
_entity_poly.entity_id
_entity_poly.type
_entity_poly.pdbx_seq_one_letter_code
_entity_poly.pdbx_strand_id
1 'polypeptide(L)'
;MSFQWTFLATFLYCELIVVIILLLPFISPRIWQKFFNSRLAKAFAAGAKYYFNFIICVFGLLFLDSIRELRKYANIDSKDLSAPHAEAHARMKQFRSQRNFYIAGFALFLWFVIKRLINLLVACAREMSAAAEAHKQAEGATRHLEGVMAKDPTKIDPREIIASPNNPPRYVEAKEHEFEIKKYKQEISKAKEDIDTLRKEYEQSMKKYNELQDEHQKSQIQLAKLSDNESSKDK
;
A
#
# COMPACT_ATOMS: atom_id res chain seq x y z
N MET A 1 -27.82 21.24 -19.72
CA MET A 1 -27.30 20.94 -18.37
C MET A 1 -26.29 22.02 -18.02
N SER A 2 -26.10 22.36 -16.73
CA SER A 2 -25.07 23.34 -16.36
C SER A 2 -23.70 22.82 -16.80
N PHE A 3 -22.82 23.72 -17.27
CA PHE A 3 -21.50 23.39 -17.79
C PHE A 3 -20.67 22.54 -16.81
N GLN A 4 -20.81 22.80 -15.50
CA GLN A 4 -20.16 22.03 -14.44
C GLN A 4 -20.49 20.52 -14.47
N TRP A 5 -21.75 20.17 -14.74
CA TRP A 5 -22.21 18.78 -14.69
C TRP A 5 -21.81 18.02 -15.94
N THR A 6 -21.74 18.70 -17.09
CA THR A 6 -21.18 18.11 -18.31
C THR A 6 -19.70 17.85 -18.15
N PHE A 7 -18.94 18.80 -17.58
CA PHE A 7 -17.52 18.61 -17.29
C PHE A 7 -17.26 17.42 -16.36
N LEU A 8 -18.03 17.33 -15.27
CA LEU A 8 -17.94 16.21 -14.34
C LEU A 8 -18.28 14.86 -14.99
N ALA A 9 -19.30 14.83 -15.86
CA ALA A 9 -19.66 13.63 -16.62
C ALA A 9 -18.56 13.22 -17.62
N THR A 10 -17.93 14.17 -18.30
CA THR A 10 -16.78 13.89 -19.17
C THR A 10 -15.64 13.28 -18.36
N PHE A 11 -15.34 13.84 -17.19
CA PHE A 11 -14.30 13.28 -16.32
C PHE A 11 -14.63 11.85 -15.89
N LEU A 12 -15.87 11.59 -15.47
CA LEU A 12 -16.36 10.26 -15.13
C LEU A 12 -16.15 9.25 -16.28
N TYR A 13 -16.47 9.63 -17.52
CA TYR A 13 -16.25 8.75 -18.67
C TYR A 13 -14.76 8.47 -18.92
N CYS A 14 -13.91 9.47 -18.76
CA CYS A 14 -12.46 9.28 -18.84
C CYS A 14 -11.96 8.33 -17.74
N GLU A 15 -12.41 8.50 -16.49
CA GLU A 15 -12.07 7.61 -15.38
C GLU A 15 -12.51 6.17 -15.66
N LEU A 16 -13.72 5.98 -16.17
CA LEU A 16 -14.24 4.65 -16.50
C LEU A 16 -13.39 3.96 -17.57
N ILE A 17 -12.98 4.68 -18.61
CA ILE A 17 -12.06 4.15 -19.63
C ILE A 17 -10.71 3.78 -19.01
N VAL A 18 -10.15 4.65 -18.15
CA VAL A 18 -8.89 4.39 -17.45
C VAL A 18 -8.99 3.15 -16.56
N VAL A 19 -10.08 2.97 -15.82
CA VAL A 19 -10.32 1.78 -14.99
C VAL A 19 -10.42 0.53 -15.83
N ILE A 20 -11.15 0.57 -16.95
CA ILE A 20 -11.22 -0.57 -17.87
C ILE A 20 -9.82 -0.93 -18.38
N ILE A 21 -9.03 0.07 -18.80
CA ILE A 21 -7.65 -0.15 -19.26
C ILE A 21 -6.77 -0.75 -18.15
N LEU A 22 -6.90 -0.27 -16.91
CA LEU A 22 -6.14 -0.77 -15.76
C LEU A 22 -6.55 -2.19 -15.34
N LEU A 23 -7.82 -2.56 -15.53
CA LEU A 23 -8.35 -3.89 -15.20
C LEU A 23 -8.11 -4.92 -16.29
N LEU A 24 -7.77 -4.51 -17.52
CA LEU A 24 -7.54 -5.45 -18.62
C LEU A 24 -6.33 -6.35 -18.32
N PRO A 25 -6.52 -7.69 -18.29
CA PRO A 25 -5.44 -8.64 -18.01
C PRO A 25 -4.40 -8.72 -19.12
N PHE A 26 -4.67 -8.10 -20.28
CA PHE A 26 -3.78 -8.09 -21.44
C PHE A 26 -2.51 -7.27 -21.23
N ILE A 27 -2.49 -6.31 -20.30
CA ILE A 27 -1.33 -5.45 -20.08
C ILE A 27 -0.47 -6.04 -18.96
N SER A 28 0.63 -6.68 -19.35
CA SER A 28 1.59 -7.25 -18.39
C SER A 28 2.09 -6.19 -17.39
N PRO A 29 2.29 -6.55 -16.10
CA PRO A 29 2.91 -5.67 -15.10
C PRO A 29 4.25 -5.06 -15.54
N ARG A 30 4.99 -5.72 -16.45
CA ARG A 30 6.25 -5.21 -17.02
C ARG A 30 6.05 -3.98 -17.91
N ILE A 31 4.93 -3.90 -18.63
CA ILE A 31 4.60 -2.76 -19.49
C ILE A 31 4.27 -1.55 -18.61
N TRP A 32 3.45 -1.79 -17.59
CA TRP A 32 3.15 -0.78 -16.57
C TRP A 32 4.40 -0.33 -15.83
N GLN A 33 5.32 -1.24 -15.48
CA GLN A 33 6.59 -0.89 -14.87
C GLN A 33 7.40 0.05 -15.77
N LYS A 34 7.52 -0.24 -17.08
CA LYS A 34 8.21 0.66 -18.02
C LYS A 34 7.53 2.02 -18.13
N PHE A 35 6.19 2.04 -18.18
CA PHE A 35 5.41 3.27 -18.22
C PHE A 35 5.58 4.11 -16.95
N PHE A 36 5.47 3.50 -15.76
CA PHE A 36 5.61 4.17 -14.47
C PHE A 36 7.06 4.55 -14.14
N ASN A 37 8.05 3.84 -14.69
CA ASN A 37 9.47 4.15 -14.50
C ASN A 37 9.98 5.21 -15.50
N SER A 38 9.13 5.67 -16.43
CA SER A 38 9.45 6.75 -17.37
C SER A 38 9.66 8.09 -16.66
N ARG A 39 10.44 8.99 -17.27
CA ARG A 39 10.70 10.34 -16.73
C ARG A 39 9.41 11.14 -16.49
N LEU A 40 8.42 10.98 -17.36
CA LEU A 40 7.13 11.65 -17.24
C LEU A 40 6.32 11.12 -16.05
N ALA A 41 6.27 9.80 -15.87
CA ALA A 41 5.57 9.20 -14.75
C ALA A 41 6.22 9.53 -13.40
N LYS A 42 7.55 9.61 -13.33
CA LYS A 42 8.26 10.07 -12.11
C LYS A 42 8.00 11.54 -11.79
N ALA A 43 7.97 12.41 -12.80
CA ALA A 43 7.62 13.82 -12.63
C ALA A 43 6.16 13.97 -12.14
N PHE A 44 5.24 13.20 -12.72
CA PHE A 44 3.86 13.14 -12.25
C PHE A 44 3.76 12.58 -10.82
N ALA A 45 4.49 11.51 -10.50
CA ALA A 45 4.47 10.89 -9.18
C ALA A 45 4.94 11.84 -8.06
N ALA A 46 5.92 12.71 -8.34
CA ALA A 46 6.41 13.69 -7.38
C ALA A 46 5.32 14.68 -6.93
N GLY A 47 4.46 15.12 -7.87
CA GLY A 47 3.32 16.00 -7.58
C GLY A 47 2.00 15.26 -7.31
N ALA A 48 1.93 13.96 -7.63
CA ALA A 48 0.68 13.21 -7.69
C ALA A 48 -0.09 13.28 -6.38
N LYS A 49 0.57 13.16 -5.23
CA LYS A 49 -0.08 13.21 -3.91
C LYS A 49 -0.87 14.51 -3.71
N TYR A 50 -0.30 15.65 -4.12
CA TYR A 50 -0.97 16.95 -4.00
C TYR A 50 -2.13 17.07 -4.98
N TYR A 51 -1.94 16.70 -6.26
CA TYR A 51 -3.00 16.73 -7.27
C TYR A 51 -4.16 15.77 -6.93
N PHE A 52 -3.87 14.55 -6.47
CA PHE A 52 -4.87 13.58 -6.02
C PHE A 52 -5.71 14.13 -4.87
N ASN A 53 -5.06 14.73 -3.87
CA ASN A 53 -5.76 15.32 -2.73
C ASN A 53 -6.56 16.58 -3.12
N PHE A 54 -6.07 17.38 -4.06
CA PHE A 54 -6.81 18.53 -4.56
C PHE A 54 -8.08 18.09 -5.31
N ILE A 55 -7.97 17.17 -6.27
CA ILE A 55 -9.11 16.68 -7.06
C ILE A 55 -10.15 16.02 -6.17
N ILE A 56 -9.74 15.26 -5.15
CA ILE A 56 -10.69 14.61 -4.25
C ILE A 56 -11.44 15.59 -3.36
N CYS A 57 -10.79 16.69 -2.95
CA CYS A 57 -11.49 17.79 -2.29
C CYS A 57 -12.52 18.42 -3.22
N VAL A 58 -12.17 18.69 -4.48
CA VAL A 58 -13.10 19.24 -5.48
C VAL A 58 -14.30 18.30 -5.70
N PHE A 59 -14.06 17.00 -5.88
CA PHE A 59 -15.13 16.02 -6.05
C PHE A 59 -15.97 15.84 -4.80
N GLY A 60 -15.35 15.90 -3.62
CA GLY A 60 -16.05 15.92 -2.34
C GLY A 60 -17.01 17.10 -2.23
N LEU A 61 -16.57 18.32 -2.62
CA LEU A 61 -17.42 19.50 -2.63
C LEU A 61 -18.58 19.39 -3.63
N LEU A 62 -18.31 18.93 -4.86
CA LEU A 62 -19.36 18.71 -5.88
C LEU A 62 -20.36 17.62 -5.46
N PHE A 63 -19.88 16.59 -4.78
CA PHE A 63 -20.73 15.54 -4.24
C PHE A 63 -21.61 16.04 -3.09
N LEU A 64 -21.05 16.83 -2.16
CA LEU A 64 -21.81 17.47 -1.09
C LEU A 64 -22.85 18.46 -1.64
N ASP A 65 -22.51 19.24 -2.68
CA ASP A 65 -23.45 20.11 -3.37
C ASP A 65 -24.58 19.30 -4.02
N SER A 66 -24.25 18.17 -4.67
CA SER A 66 -25.24 17.26 -5.23
C SER A 66 -26.17 16.67 -4.17
N ILE A 67 -25.65 16.32 -2.98
CA ILE A 67 -26.45 15.84 -1.85
C ILE A 67 -27.39 16.93 -1.36
N ARG A 68 -26.91 18.18 -1.25
CA ARG A 68 -27.74 19.32 -0.85
C ARG A 68 -28.84 19.56 -1.88
N GLU A 69 -28.51 19.53 -3.17
CA GLU A 69 -29.47 19.69 -4.27
C GLU A 69 -30.49 18.55 -4.31
N LEU A 70 -30.06 17.31 -4.08
CA LEU A 70 -30.93 16.14 -3.97
C LEU A 70 -31.92 16.27 -2.81
N ARG A 71 -31.45 16.63 -1.61
CA ARG A 71 -32.32 16.85 -0.43
C ARG A 71 -33.28 18.01 -0.63
N LYS A 72 -32.81 19.11 -1.23
CA LYS A 72 -33.63 20.29 -1.52
C LYS A 72 -34.83 19.94 -2.41
N TYR A 73 -34.62 19.14 -3.46
CA TYR A 73 -35.68 18.76 -4.40
C TYR A 73 -36.43 17.48 -3.99
N ALA A 74 -35.96 16.73 -3.00
CA ALA A 74 -36.67 15.57 -2.46
C ALA A 74 -37.84 15.95 -1.54
N ASN A 75 -37.72 17.08 -0.82
CA ASN A 75 -38.72 17.54 0.16
C ASN A 75 -39.73 18.56 -0.41
N ILE A 76 -39.73 18.81 -1.72
CA ILE A 76 -40.77 19.65 -2.34
C ILE A 76 -42.01 18.77 -2.47
N ASP A 77 -42.93 18.90 -1.52
CA ASP A 77 -44.19 18.17 -1.54
C ASP A 77 -45.01 18.62 -2.76
N SER A 78 -45.37 17.67 -3.61
CA SER A 78 -46.21 17.91 -4.79
C SER A 78 -47.60 18.47 -4.45
N LYS A 79 -47.99 18.46 -3.17
CA LYS A 79 -49.24 19.05 -2.67
C LYS A 79 -49.23 20.58 -2.59
N ASP A 80 -48.05 21.22 -2.56
CA ASP A 80 -47.92 22.67 -2.43
C ASP A 80 -47.88 23.39 -3.80
N LEU A 81 -47.97 22.63 -4.89
CA LEU A 81 -47.94 23.13 -6.27
C LEU A 81 -49.33 23.01 -6.90
N SER A 82 -50.20 24.01 -6.66
CA SER A 82 -51.58 24.07 -7.20
C SER A 82 -51.70 24.10 -8.74
N ALA A 83 -50.59 24.20 -9.48
CA ALA A 83 -50.60 24.28 -10.94
C ALA A 83 -49.93 23.03 -11.57
N PRO A 84 -50.61 22.31 -12.51
CA PRO A 84 -50.05 21.13 -13.18
C PRO A 84 -48.70 21.35 -13.87
N HIS A 85 -48.47 22.56 -14.41
CA HIS A 85 -47.19 22.93 -15.00
C HIS A 85 -46.06 23.06 -13.97
N ALA A 86 -46.38 23.50 -12.75
CA ALA A 86 -45.41 23.68 -11.69
C ALA A 86 -44.96 22.31 -11.12
N GLU A 87 -45.87 21.35 -11.00
CA GLU A 87 -45.53 19.95 -10.65
C GLU A 87 -44.57 19.31 -11.67
N ALA A 88 -44.84 19.46 -12.96
CA ALA A 88 -43.98 18.93 -14.02
C ALA A 88 -42.56 19.53 -13.94
N HIS A 89 -42.44 20.83 -13.68
CA HIS A 89 -41.15 21.50 -13.48
C HIS A 89 -40.43 21.03 -12.22
N ALA A 90 -41.13 20.76 -11.12
CA ALA A 90 -40.55 20.24 -9.89
C ALA A 90 -40.00 18.81 -10.09
N ARG A 91 -40.79 17.92 -10.69
CA ARG A 91 -40.36 16.55 -11.03
C ARG A 91 -39.13 16.57 -11.93
N MET A 92 -39.09 17.45 -12.94
CA MET A 92 -37.93 17.58 -13.82
C MET A 92 -36.65 18.01 -13.06
N LYS A 93 -36.76 18.89 -12.06
CA LYS A 93 -35.63 19.28 -11.21
C LYS A 93 -35.15 18.14 -10.32
N GLN A 94 -36.07 17.35 -9.77
CA GLN A 94 -35.76 16.16 -8.97
C GLN A 94 -35.01 15.10 -9.78
N PHE A 95 -35.45 14.78 -11.00
CA PHE A 95 -34.72 13.87 -11.89
C PHE A 95 -33.31 14.39 -12.23
N ARG A 96 -33.18 15.71 -12.42
CA ARG A 96 -31.89 16.34 -12.69
C ARG A 96 -30.93 16.19 -11.50
N SER A 97 -31.38 16.43 -10.27
CA SER A 97 -30.54 16.34 -9.08
C SER A 97 -30.17 14.90 -8.73
N GLN A 98 -31.07 13.93 -8.94
CA GLN A 98 -30.76 12.49 -8.80
C GLN A 98 -29.62 12.06 -9.72
N ARG A 99 -29.72 12.37 -11.01
CA ARG A 99 -28.64 12.06 -11.96
C ARG A 99 -27.35 12.82 -11.62
N ASN A 100 -27.49 14.09 -11.24
CA ASN A 100 -26.50 14.94 -10.58
C ASN A 100 -25.62 14.16 -9.58
N PHE A 101 -26.31 13.68 -8.56
CA PHE A 101 -25.77 12.94 -7.44
C PHE A 101 -25.08 11.65 -7.85
N TYR A 102 -25.68 10.86 -8.74
CA TYR A 102 -25.03 9.63 -9.22
C TYR A 102 -23.73 9.91 -9.96
N ILE A 103 -23.72 10.88 -10.88
CA ILE A 103 -22.50 11.24 -11.62
C ILE A 103 -21.38 11.67 -10.67
N ALA A 104 -21.69 12.56 -9.72
CA ALA A 104 -20.70 13.03 -8.75
C ALA A 104 -20.21 11.93 -7.80
N GLY A 105 -21.11 11.07 -7.34
CA GLY A 105 -20.78 9.94 -6.46
C GLY A 105 -19.91 8.89 -7.16
N PHE A 106 -20.27 8.52 -8.39
CA PHE A 106 -19.46 7.57 -9.16
C PHE A 106 -18.10 8.13 -9.54
N ALA A 107 -17.99 9.43 -9.87
CA ALA A 107 -16.70 10.04 -10.20
C ALA A 107 -15.77 10.04 -8.97
N LEU A 108 -16.30 10.46 -7.81
CA LEU A 108 -15.57 10.39 -6.55
C LEU A 108 -15.11 8.96 -6.21
N PHE A 109 -16.00 7.98 -6.38
CA PHE A 109 -15.70 6.57 -6.13
C PHE A 109 -14.63 6.02 -7.10
N LEU A 110 -14.79 6.23 -8.40
CA LEU A 110 -13.84 5.76 -9.41
C LEU A 110 -12.47 6.40 -9.23
N TRP A 111 -12.39 7.66 -8.82
CA TRP A 111 -11.12 8.30 -8.48
C TRP A 111 -10.35 7.55 -7.37
N PHE A 112 -11.04 7.12 -6.31
CA PHE A 112 -10.46 6.27 -5.27
C PHE A 112 -10.01 4.91 -5.81
N VAL A 113 -10.85 4.28 -6.66
CA VAL A 113 -10.53 3.00 -7.29
C VAL A 113 -9.26 3.12 -8.14
N ILE A 114 -9.14 4.15 -8.98
CA ILE A 114 -7.96 4.40 -9.81
C ILE A 114 -6.71 4.55 -8.93
N LYS A 115 -6.77 5.37 -7.87
CA LYS A 115 -5.65 5.55 -6.94
C LYS A 115 -5.23 4.22 -6.31
N ARG A 116 -6.20 3.39 -5.89
CA ARG A 116 -5.94 2.07 -5.31
C ARG A 116 -5.32 1.13 -6.34
N LEU A 117 -5.86 1.07 -7.56
CA LEU A 117 -5.36 0.22 -8.65
C LEU A 117 -3.93 0.59 -9.05
N ILE A 118 -3.64 1.87 -9.23
CA ILE A 118 -2.28 2.33 -9.57
C ILE A 118 -1.28 1.91 -8.48
N ASN A 119 -1.61 2.11 -7.20
CA ASN A 119 -0.71 1.75 -6.11
C ASN A 119 -0.46 0.23 -6.04
N LEU A 120 -1.51 -0.58 -6.21
CA LEU A 120 -1.38 -2.04 -6.26
C LEU A 120 -0.54 -2.49 -7.45
N LEU A 121 -0.74 -1.87 -8.61
CA LEU A 121 -0.02 -2.20 -9.83
C LEU A 121 1.47 -1.87 -9.74
N VAL A 122 1.82 -0.72 -9.13
CA VAL A 122 3.21 -0.34 -8.84
C VAL A 122 3.85 -1.31 -7.84
N ALA A 123 3.12 -1.72 -6.80
CA ALA A 123 3.60 -2.69 -5.82
C ALA A 123 3.88 -4.06 -6.48
N CYS A 124 2.91 -4.61 -7.21
CA CYS A 124 3.05 -5.86 -7.96
C CYS A 124 4.20 -5.80 -8.98
N ALA A 125 4.34 -4.69 -9.71
CA ALA A 125 5.42 -4.52 -10.67
C ALA A 125 6.80 -4.56 -9.99
N ARG A 126 6.95 -3.92 -8.82
CA ARG A 126 8.19 -3.89 -8.05
C ARG A 126 8.55 -5.28 -7.52
N GLU A 127 7.58 -6.01 -7.00
CA GLU A 127 7.78 -7.37 -6.49
C GLU A 127 8.15 -8.33 -7.62
N MET A 128 7.49 -8.23 -8.78
CA MET A 128 7.79 -9.06 -9.94
C MET A 128 9.20 -8.79 -10.50
N SER A 129 9.67 -7.53 -10.46
CA SER A 129 11.07 -7.22 -10.81
C SER A 129 12.07 -7.76 -9.81
N ALA A 130 11.79 -7.63 -8.51
CA ALA A 130 12.67 -8.16 -7.46
C ALA A 130 12.76 -9.69 -7.51
N ALA A 131 11.64 -10.38 -7.74
CA ALA A 131 11.60 -11.82 -7.92
C ALA A 131 12.38 -12.25 -9.17
N ALA A 132 12.26 -11.53 -10.29
CA ALA A 132 13.03 -11.83 -11.50
C ALA A 132 14.54 -11.62 -11.31
N GLU A 133 14.95 -10.61 -10.56
CA GLU A 133 16.35 -10.37 -10.21
C GLU A 133 16.90 -11.44 -9.28
N ALA A 134 16.15 -11.81 -8.24
CA ALA A 134 16.51 -12.90 -7.32
C ALA A 134 16.64 -14.24 -8.06
N HIS A 135 15.72 -14.53 -8.99
CA HIS A 135 15.77 -15.74 -9.81
C HIS A 135 17.03 -15.77 -10.69
N LYS A 136 17.39 -14.64 -11.33
CA LYS A 136 18.63 -14.54 -12.12
C LYS A 136 19.89 -14.71 -11.26
N GLN A 137 19.89 -14.18 -10.04
CA GLN A 137 21.00 -14.35 -9.11
C GLN A 137 21.14 -15.81 -8.67
N ALA A 138 20.03 -16.49 -8.37
CA ALA A 138 20.03 -17.91 -8.04
C ALA A 138 20.51 -18.76 -9.23
N GLU A 139 20.01 -18.53 -10.45
CA GLU A 139 20.50 -19.20 -11.66
C GLU A 139 21.98 -18.94 -11.92
N GLY A 140 22.45 -17.70 -11.71
CA GLY A 140 23.86 -17.34 -11.85
C GLY A 140 24.75 -18.07 -10.84
N ALA A 141 24.30 -18.17 -9.58
CA ALA A 141 24.99 -18.91 -8.54
C ALA A 141 25.00 -20.42 -8.81
N THR A 142 23.87 -20.99 -9.24
CA THR A 142 23.79 -22.41 -9.61
C THR A 142 24.68 -22.73 -10.81
N ARG A 143 24.66 -21.91 -11.87
CA ARG A 143 25.57 -22.08 -13.02
C ARG A 143 27.04 -21.94 -12.64
N HIS A 144 27.35 -21.05 -11.70
CA HIS A 144 28.71 -20.91 -11.17
C HIS A 144 29.13 -22.16 -10.39
N LEU A 145 28.26 -22.68 -9.52
CA LEU A 145 28.50 -23.92 -8.77
C LEU A 145 28.61 -25.14 -9.69
N GLU A 146 27.75 -25.27 -10.69
CA GLU A 146 27.84 -26.32 -11.72
C GLU A 146 29.14 -26.20 -12.52
N GLY A 147 29.56 -24.99 -12.89
CA GLY A 147 30.83 -24.76 -13.57
C GLY A 147 32.06 -25.09 -12.70
N VAL A 148 31.97 -24.90 -11.38
CA VAL A 148 33.00 -25.28 -10.42
C VAL A 148 32.99 -26.79 -10.16
N MET A 149 31.82 -27.44 -10.10
CA MET A 149 31.69 -28.89 -9.90
C MET A 149 32.00 -29.71 -11.15
N ALA A 150 31.75 -29.17 -12.35
CA ALA A 150 32.06 -29.83 -13.62
C ALA A 150 33.54 -29.74 -14.00
N LYS A 151 34.32 -28.84 -13.38
CA LYS A 151 35.78 -28.87 -13.45
C LYS A 151 36.31 -29.83 -12.39
N ASP A 152 37.06 -30.85 -12.81
CA ASP A 152 37.80 -31.73 -11.89
C ASP A 152 38.61 -30.88 -10.89
N PRO A 153 38.46 -31.07 -9.57
CA PRO A 153 39.18 -30.28 -8.55
C PRO A 153 40.71 -30.45 -8.62
N THR A 154 41.21 -31.39 -9.42
CA THR A 154 42.62 -31.67 -9.65
C THR A 154 43.20 -30.98 -10.91
N LYS A 155 42.38 -30.29 -11.71
CA LYS A 155 42.80 -29.59 -12.95
C LYS A 155 42.50 -28.09 -12.95
N ILE A 156 42.28 -27.49 -11.78
CA ILE A 156 42.15 -26.04 -11.67
C ILE A 156 43.55 -25.44 -11.71
N ASP A 157 43.98 -25.04 -12.90
CA ASP A 157 45.23 -24.31 -13.09
C ASP A 157 45.05 -22.89 -12.49
N PRO A 158 45.83 -22.47 -11.47
CA PRO A 158 45.65 -21.18 -10.78
C PRO A 158 45.73 -19.92 -11.64
N ARG A 159 45.99 -20.08 -12.95
CA ARG A 159 46.06 -19.02 -13.97
C ARG A 159 44.77 -18.81 -14.76
N GLU A 160 43.77 -19.69 -14.66
CA GLU A 160 42.48 -19.54 -15.40
C GLU A 160 41.50 -18.56 -14.74
N ILE A 161 41.83 -17.98 -13.58
CA ILE A 161 41.11 -16.82 -13.02
C ILE A 161 41.55 -15.58 -13.81
N ILE A 162 41.26 -15.56 -15.11
CA ILE A 162 41.55 -14.40 -15.95
C ILE A 162 40.58 -13.30 -15.54
N ALA A 163 41.18 -12.20 -15.10
CA ALA A 163 40.58 -10.95 -14.71
C ALA A 163 39.52 -10.47 -15.73
N SER A 164 38.39 -10.00 -15.22
CA SER A 164 37.55 -9.07 -15.97
C SER A 164 38.39 -7.82 -16.28
N PRO A 165 38.47 -7.33 -17.53
CA PRO A 165 39.34 -6.22 -17.91
C PRO A 165 39.10 -4.92 -17.10
N ASN A 166 37.90 -4.77 -16.53
CA ASN A 166 37.49 -3.59 -15.77
C ASN A 166 37.50 -3.80 -14.24
N ASN A 167 37.85 -4.98 -13.75
CA ASN A 167 37.91 -5.24 -12.30
C ASN A 167 39.03 -6.26 -12.04
N PRO A 168 40.30 -5.81 -11.93
CA PRO A 168 41.39 -6.72 -11.58
C PRO A 168 41.06 -7.36 -10.23
N PRO A 169 41.22 -8.69 -10.07
CA PRO A 169 41.07 -9.32 -8.77
C PRO A 169 42.09 -8.68 -7.85
N ARG A 170 41.58 -7.95 -6.85
CA ARG A 170 42.39 -7.46 -5.75
C ARG A 170 42.87 -8.72 -5.03
N TYR A 171 44.11 -9.12 -5.28
CA TYR A 171 44.79 -10.14 -4.48
C TYR A 171 45.01 -9.52 -3.10
N VAL A 172 43.99 -9.64 -2.26
CA VAL A 172 44.06 -9.45 -0.81
C VAL A 172 44.70 -10.75 -0.30
N GLU A 173 45.82 -10.65 0.42
CA GLU A 173 46.62 -11.82 0.79
C GLU A 173 45.75 -12.85 1.54
N ALA A 174 45.96 -14.15 1.33
CA ALA A 174 45.15 -15.19 1.99
C ALA A 174 45.06 -15.02 3.53
N LYS A 175 46.11 -14.43 4.13
CA LYS A 175 46.16 -14.07 5.55
C LYS A 175 45.17 -12.97 5.96
N GLU A 176 44.91 -11.99 5.09
CA GLU A 176 43.93 -10.93 5.33
C GLU A 176 42.51 -11.47 5.24
N HIS A 177 42.22 -12.36 4.29
CA HIS A 177 40.93 -13.06 4.24
C HIS A 177 40.69 -13.98 5.44
N GLU A 178 41.70 -14.71 5.91
CA GLU A 178 41.59 -15.50 7.15
C GLU A 178 41.33 -14.61 8.37
N PHE A 179 41.96 -13.43 8.41
CA PHE A 179 41.74 -12.44 9.47
C PHE A 179 40.32 -11.87 9.43
N GLU A 180 39.80 -11.51 8.25
CA GLU A 180 38.43 -11.05 8.08
C GLU A 180 37.40 -12.12 8.43
N ILE A 181 37.61 -13.37 7.99
CA ILE A 181 36.74 -14.50 8.35
C ILE A 181 36.73 -14.70 9.87
N LYS A 182 37.89 -14.59 10.52
CA LYS A 182 37.98 -14.69 11.99
C LYS A 182 37.26 -13.54 12.68
N LYS A 183 37.37 -12.32 12.16
CA LYS A 183 36.67 -11.13 12.67
C LYS A 183 35.15 -11.28 12.52
N TYR A 184 34.65 -11.64 11.34
CA TYR A 184 33.23 -11.86 11.10
C TYR A 184 32.68 -13.02 11.93
N LYS A 185 33.44 -14.10 12.10
CA LYS A 185 33.04 -15.22 12.97
C LYS A 185 32.93 -14.79 14.43
N GLN A 186 33.82 -13.91 14.89
CA GLN A 186 33.76 -13.32 16.23
C GLN A 186 32.57 -12.36 16.39
N GLU A 187 32.27 -11.53 15.39
CA GLU A 187 31.09 -10.65 15.38
C GLU A 187 29.78 -11.45 15.39
N ILE A 188 29.70 -12.54 14.62
CA ILE A 188 28.55 -13.45 14.63
C ILE A 188 28.39 -14.12 16.00
N SER A 189 29.48 -14.51 16.66
CA SER A 189 29.42 -15.09 18.02
C SER A 189 28.85 -14.09 19.02
N LYS A 190 29.35 -12.85 19.01
CA LYS A 190 28.85 -11.78 19.88
C LYS A 190 27.38 -11.45 19.61
N ALA A 191 27.00 -11.32 18.33
CA ALA A 191 25.61 -11.06 17.95
C ALA A 191 24.66 -12.19 18.40
N LYS A 192 25.12 -13.45 18.42
CA LYS A 192 24.34 -14.56 18.96
C LYS A 192 24.17 -14.46 20.48
N GLU A 193 25.24 -14.13 21.19
CA GLU A 193 25.18 -13.89 22.64
C GLU A 193 24.23 -12.74 22.97
N ASP A 194 24.27 -11.63 22.22
CA ASP A 194 23.37 -10.49 22.38
C ASP A 194 21.90 -10.85 22.09
N ILE A 195 21.64 -11.72 21.11
CA ILE A 195 20.28 -12.22 20.86
C ILE A 195 19.78 -13.09 22.03
N ASP A 196 20.64 -13.94 22.58
CA ASP A 196 20.29 -14.80 23.71
C ASP A 196 20.07 -13.99 25.00
N THR A 197 20.82 -12.90 25.23
CA THR A 197 20.59 -11.99 26.36
C THR A 197 19.27 -11.23 26.18
N LEU A 198 19.02 -10.64 25.02
CA LEU A 198 17.76 -9.95 24.71
C LEU A 198 16.55 -10.87 24.85
N ARG A 199 16.69 -12.15 24.45
CA ARG A 199 15.64 -13.15 24.63
C ARG A 199 15.31 -13.39 26.11
N LYS A 200 16.34 -13.51 26.95
CA LYS A 200 16.15 -13.67 28.41
C LYS A 200 15.51 -12.42 29.03
N GLU A 201 15.92 -11.22 28.62
CA GLU A 201 15.31 -9.97 29.09
C GLU A 201 13.84 -9.87 28.67
N TYR A 202 13.51 -10.25 27.43
CA TYR A 202 12.14 -10.32 26.94
C TYR A 202 11.29 -11.31 27.75
N GLU A 203 11.81 -12.51 28.01
CA GLU A 203 11.11 -13.52 28.82
C GLU A 203 10.88 -13.03 30.27
N GLN A 204 11.85 -12.34 30.88
CA GLN A 204 11.68 -11.73 32.19
C GLN A 204 10.65 -10.60 32.18
N SER A 205 10.68 -9.73 31.16
CA SER A 205 9.70 -8.66 31.00
C SER A 205 8.29 -9.20 30.80
N MET A 206 8.14 -10.29 30.05
CA MET A 206 6.86 -10.94 29.82
C MET A 206 6.29 -11.54 31.11
N LYS A 207 7.13 -12.13 31.96
CA LYS A 207 6.69 -12.63 33.29
C LYS A 207 6.18 -11.49 34.17
N LYS A 208 6.93 -10.39 34.27
CA LYS A 208 6.50 -9.20 35.03
C LYS A 208 5.20 -8.60 34.49
N TYR A 209 5.04 -8.57 33.16
CA TYR A 209 3.80 -8.10 32.54
C TYR A 209 2.60 -8.98 32.92
N ASN A 210 2.75 -10.31 32.85
CA ASN A 210 1.70 -11.24 33.23
C ASN A 210 1.35 -11.14 34.73
N GLU A 211 2.35 -11.03 35.61
CA GLU A 211 2.14 -10.84 37.05
C GLU A 211 1.36 -9.55 37.34
N LEU A 212 1.73 -8.44 36.69
CA LEU A 212 1.04 -7.16 36.84
C LEU A 212 -0.39 -7.22 36.29
N GLN A 213 -0.61 -7.95 35.19
CA GLN A 213 -1.93 -8.17 34.63
C GLN A 213 -2.83 -8.96 35.60
N ASP A 214 -2.28 -9.99 36.25
CA ASP A 214 -2.98 -10.77 37.27
C ASP A 214 -3.31 -9.92 38.51
N GLU A 215 -2.40 -9.05 38.95
CA GLU A 215 -2.65 -8.10 40.03
C GLU A 215 -3.75 -7.09 39.65
N HIS A 216 -3.69 -6.50 38.47
CA HIS A 216 -4.74 -5.60 37.98
C HIS A 216 -6.10 -6.30 37.92
N GLN A 217 -6.16 -7.54 37.46
CA GLN A 217 -7.40 -8.31 37.43
C GLN A 217 -7.93 -8.57 38.86
N LYS A 218 -7.07 -8.92 39.81
CA LYS A 218 -7.45 -9.09 41.22
C LYS A 218 -7.95 -7.78 41.84
N SER A 219 -7.28 -6.66 41.59
CA SER A 219 -7.70 -5.34 42.08
C SER A 219 -9.03 -4.90 41.47
N GLN A 220 -9.27 -5.14 40.18
CA GLN A 220 -10.58 -4.86 39.56
C GLN A 220 -11.70 -5.70 40.18
N ILE A 221 -11.46 -6.99 40.45
CA ILE A 221 -12.43 -7.86 41.11
C ILE A 221 -12.71 -7.39 42.54
N GLN A 222 -11.69 -6.93 43.28
CA GLN A 222 -11.87 -6.37 44.63
C GLN A 222 -12.67 -5.06 44.60
N LEU A 223 -12.39 -4.17 43.66
CA LEU A 223 -13.16 -2.92 43.48
C LEU A 223 -14.62 -3.21 43.12
N ALA A 224 -14.89 -4.16 42.23
CA ALA A 224 -16.26 -4.57 41.88
C ALA A 224 -17.01 -5.08 43.13
N LYS A 225 -16.38 -5.97 43.91
CA LYS A 225 -16.94 -6.49 45.18
C LYS A 225 -17.20 -5.40 46.23
N LEU A 226 -16.35 -4.38 46.31
CA LEU A 226 -16.56 -3.25 47.22
C LEU A 226 -17.74 -2.38 46.78
N SER A 227 -17.88 -2.12 45.47
CA SER A 227 -19.02 -1.36 44.93
C SER A 227 -20.37 -2.08 45.12
N ASP A 228 -20.38 -3.42 45.01
CA ASP A 228 -21.58 -4.23 45.26
C ASP A 228 -21.96 -4.23 46.75
N ASN A 229 -20.97 -4.18 47.66
CA ASN A 229 -21.20 -4.16 49.10
C ASN A 229 -21.71 -2.79 49.60
N GLU A 230 -21.27 -1.68 49.00
CA GLU A 230 -21.80 -0.35 49.30
C GLU A 230 -23.26 -0.21 48.83
N SER A 231 -23.61 -0.74 47.66
CA SER A 231 -25.00 -0.76 47.17
C SER A 231 -25.97 -1.57 48.06
N SER A 232 -25.45 -2.51 48.87
CA SER A 232 -26.25 -3.34 49.75
C SER A 232 -26.39 -2.78 51.18
N LYS A 233 -25.62 -1.75 51.54
CA LYS A 233 -25.71 -1.05 52.84
C LYS A 233 -26.65 0.16 52.82
N ASP A 234 -26.96 0.70 51.64
CA ASP A 234 -27.86 1.84 51.43
C ASP A 234 -29.32 1.43 51.12
N LYS A 235 -29.69 0.16 51.34
CA LYS A 235 -31.07 -0.36 51.31
C LYS A 235 -31.47 -0.92 52.67
#